data_AF-A0A7G2K039-F1
#
_entry.id   AF-A0A7G2K039-F1
#
_cell.length_a   1.000
_cell.length_b   1.000
_cell.length_c   1.000
_cell.angle_alpha   90.00
_cell.angle_beta   90.00
_cell.angle_gamma   90.00
#
_symmetry.space_group_name_H-M   'P 1'
#
loop_
_entity.id
_entity.type
_entity.pdbx_description
1 polymer ?
#
loop_
_entity_poly.entity_id
_entity_poly.type
_entity_poly.pdbx_seq_one_letter_code
_entity_poly.pdbx_strand_id
1 'polypeptide(L)'
;MALVNKPDESIFASSAKQGEVDNFPDLLRGWGITLDQTQGIPPMEWFNFLFKRFDEKHTYLMQRGLPEWSATQDYTKGSCVQFNGISYRALKNSKNNSPNESDSQYWVRWGFALSEIPPFATSLTS
;
A
#
# COMPACT_ATOMS: atom_id res chain seq x y z
N MET A 1 12.79 13.45 10.29
CA MET A 1 12.77 12.37 9.27
C MET A 1 11.68 12.70 8.26
N ALA A 2 11.97 12.59 6.97
CA ALA A 2 10.95 12.73 5.92
C ALA A 2 10.04 11.49 5.90
N LEU A 3 8.80 11.65 5.44
CA LEU A 3 7.89 10.54 5.17
C LEU A 3 8.50 9.63 4.08
N VAL A 4 8.43 8.32 4.28
CA VAL A 4 8.82 7.35 3.25
C VAL A 4 7.89 7.51 2.03
N ASN A 5 8.46 7.45 0.83
CA ASN A 5 7.70 7.56 -0.42
C ASN A 5 6.68 6.41 -0.54
N LYS A 6 5.59 6.66 -1.28
CA LYS A 6 4.59 5.62 -1.58
C LYS A 6 5.26 4.45 -2.31
N PRO A 7 5.21 3.23 -1.76
CA PRO A 7 5.75 2.04 -2.42
C PRO A 7 4.95 1.68 -3.67
N ASP A 8 5.56 0.92 -4.57
CA ASP A 8 4.85 0.40 -5.74
C ASP A 8 3.85 -0.71 -5.36
N GLU A 9 2.85 -0.91 -6.20
CA GLU A 9 1.73 -1.83 -5.96
C GLU A 9 2.01 -3.27 -6.40
N SER A 10 3.20 -3.56 -6.95
CA SER A 10 3.47 -4.92 -7.42
C SER A 10 3.59 -5.90 -6.25
N ILE A 11 3.11 -7.11 -6.48
CA ILE A 11 3.15 -8.21 -5.52
C ILE A 11 4.13 -9.24 -6.05
N PHE A 12 5.10 -9.59 -5.22
CA PHE A 12 6.09 -10.62 -5.55
C PHE A 12 5.38 -11.94 -5.88
N ALA A 13 5.82 -12.59 -6.97
CA ALA A 13 5.26 -13.87 -7.43
C ALA A 13 3.77 -13.85 -7.86
N SER A 14 3.17 -12.67 -8.07
CA SER A 14 1.75 -12.56 -8.46
C SER A 14 1.41 -13.10 -9.85
N SER A 15 2.39 -13.27 -10.74
CA SER A 15 2.22 -13.89 -12.06
C SER A 15 2.96 -15.22 -12.19
N ALA A 16 3.47 -15.79 -11.08
CA ALA A 16 4.21 -17.04 -11.11
C ALA A 16 3.28 -18.20 -11.53
N LYS A 17 3.51 -18.80 -12.71
CA LYS A 17 2.80 -20.01 -13.13
C LYS A 17 3.45 -21.25 -12.54
N GLN A 18 2.65 -22.28 -12.33
CA GLN A 18 3.13 -23.58 -11.84
C GLN A 18 4.01 -24.25 -12.91
N GLY A 19 5.30 -24.42 -12.62
CA GLY A 19 6.24 -25.17 -13.47
C GLY A 19 6.82 -24.43 -14.68
N GLU A 20 6.71 -23.10 -14.76
CA GLU A 20 7.21 -22.29 -15.89
C GLU A 20 8.68 -21.86 -15.72
N VAL A 21 9.48 -22.03 -16.78
CA VAL A 21 10.94 -21.85 -16.84
C VAL A 21 11.26 -20.82 -17.94
N ASP A 22 11.78 -19.63 -17.59
CA ASP A 22 11.98 -18.44 -18.45
C ASP A 22 13.04 -17.49 -17.84
N ASN A 23 13.41 -16.38 -18.49
CA ASN A 23 14.57 -15.51 -18.12
C ASN A 23 14.27 -14.32 -17.16
N PHE A 24 15.31 -13.76 -16.50
CA PHE A 24 15.28 -12.64 -15.49
C PHE A 24 15.49 -11.31 -16.20
N PRO A 25 14.98 -10.14 -15.72
CA PRO A 25 14.53 -9.78 -14.38
C PRO A 25 13.02 -9.51 -14.24
N ASP A 26 12.28 -10.48 -13.70
CA ASP A 26 10.82 -10.39 -13.56
C ASP A 26 10.37 -10.57 -12.11
N LEU A 27 10.15 -9.45 -11.40
CA LEU A 27 9.65 -9.41 -10.03
C LEU A 27 8.32 -10.15 -9.85
N LEU A 28 7.45 -10.11 -10.86
CA LEU A 28 6.12 -10.70 -10.79
C LEU A 28 6.18 -12.24 -10.86
N ARG A 29 7.27 -12.81 -11.40
CA ARG A 29 7.49 -14.26 -11.53
C ARG A 29 8.06 -14.93 -10.26
N GLY A 30 8.65 -14.16 -9.36
CA GLY A 30 9.10 -14.67 -8.07
C GLY A 30 10.37 -15.53 -8.12
N TRP A 31 10.48 -16.51 -7.20
CA TRP A 31 11.68 -17.36 -7.08
C TRP A 31 11.84 -18.43 -8.16
N GLY A 32 10.87 -18.63 -9.06
CA GLY A 32 10.96 -19.64 -10.13
C GLY A 32 12.20 -19.52 -11.00
N ILE A 33 12.90 -18.39 -10.91
CA ILE A 33 14.10 -18.09 -11.66
C ILE A 33 15.42 -18.53 -11.04
N THR A 34 15.42 -18.82 -9.74
CA THR A 34 16.62 -19.31 -9.06
C THR A 34 17.03 -20.66 -9.64
N LEU A 35 16.08 -21.47 -10.09
CA LEU A 35 16.31 -22.77 -10.73
C LEU A 35 17.26 -22.67 -11.93
N ASP A 36 17.06 -21.66 -12.79
CA ASP A 36 17.80 -21.51 -14.04
C ASP A 36 19.12 -20.75 -13.87
N GLN A 37 19.12 -19.71 -13.04
CA GLN A 37 20.26 -18.79 -12.93
C GLN A 37 21.24 -19.17 -11.84
N THR A 38 20.76 -19.83 -10.80
CA THR A 38 21.54 -20.09 -9.59
C THR A 38 21.35 -21.49 -9.04
N GLN A 39 20.91 -22.43 -9.89
CA GLN A 39 20.71 -23.85 -9.54
C GLN A 39 19.78 -24.05 -8.34
N GLY A 40 18.76 -23.18 -8.23
CA GLY A 40 17.79 -23.18 -7.14
C GLY A 40 18.25 -22.45 -5.87
N ILE A 41 19.46 -21.86 -5.86
CA ILE A 41 20.03 -21.18 -4.70
C ILE A 41 19.93 -19.66 -4.89
N PRO A 42 18.89 -19.00 -4.37
CA PRO A 42 18.78 -17.54 -4.44
C PRO A 42 20.00 -16.80 -3.85
N PRO A 43 20.62 -15.86 -4.60
CA PRO A 43 21.68 -15.00 -4.08
C PRO A 43 21.20 -14.13 -2.92
N MET A 44 22.11 -13.81 -2.00
CA MET A 44 21.83 -12.93 -0.86
C MET A 44 21.34 -11.54 -1.28
N GLU A 45 21.78 -11.03 -2.43
CA GLU A 45 21.34 -9.73 -2.96
C GLU A 45 19.84 -9.71 -3.29
N TRP A 46 19.28 -10.83 -3.78
CA TRP A 46 17.85 -10.93 -4.07
C TRP A 46 17.02 -10.92 -2.78
N PHE A 47 17.50 -11.60 -1.74
CA PHE A 47 16.90 -11.50 -0.41
C PHE A 47 16.99 -10.08 0.16
N ASN A 48 18.16 -9.45 0.10
CA ASN A 48 18.36 -8.09 0.59
C ASN A 48 17.41 -7.11 -0.13
N PHE A 49 17.23 -7.28 -1.44
CA PHE A 49 16.27 -6.49 -2.22
C PHE A 49 14.82 -6.72 -1.76
N LEU A 50 14.39 -7.98 -1.58
CA LEU A 50 13.03 -8.29 -1.13
C LEU A 50 12.75 -7.81 0.29
N PHE A 51 13.69 -7.99 1.21
CA PHE A 51 13.57 -7.50 2.58
C PHE A 51 13.52 -5.98 2.63
N LYS A 52 14.41 -5.30 1.90
CA LYS A 52 14.37 -3.83 1.80
C LYS A 52 13.02 -3.34 1.28
N ARG A 53 12.51 -3.95 0.21
CA ARG A 53 11.19 -3.64 -0.37
C ARG A 53 10.05 -3.84 0.65
N PHE A 54 10.11 -4.91 1.44
CA PHE A 54 9.11 -5.17 2.48
C PHE A 54 9.22 -4.18 3.65
N ASP A 55 10.43 -3.90 4.13
CA ASP A 55 10.67 -2.97 5.23
C ASP A 55 10.29 -1.55 4.87
N GLU A 56 10.52 -1.11 3.62
CA GLU A 56 10.07 0.19 3.13
C GLU A 56 8.54 0.27 3.09
N LYS A 57 7.86 -0.79 2.60
CA LYS A 57 6.39 -0.91 2.64
C LYS A 57 5.84 -0.89 4.05
N HIS A 58 6.48 -1.63 4.97
CA HIS A 58 6.09 -1.69 6.36
C HIS A 58 6.29 -0.34 7.06
N THR A 59 7.44 0.29 6.87
CA THR A 59 7.74 1.62 7.45
C THR A 59 6.76 2.69 6.93
N TYR A 60 6.44 2.66 5.63
CA TYR A 60 5.43 3.55 5.04
C TYR A 60 4.07 3.41 5.75
N LEU A 61 3.61 2.19 5.99
CA LEU A 61 2.36 1.94 6.73
C LEU A 61 2.48 2.35 8.21
N MET A 62 3.60 2.08 8.87
CA MET A 62 3.82 2.43 10.29
C MET A 62 3.83 3.94 10.51
N GLN A 63 4.33 4.73 9.55
CA GLN A 63 4.33 6.19 9.65
C GLN A 63 2.93 6.81 9.43
N ARG A 64 2.09 6.19 8.59
CA ARG A 64 0.81 6.77 8.15
C ARG A 64 -0.43 6.14 8.80
N GLY A 65 -0.32 4.90 9.28
CA GLY A 65 -1.41 4.09 9.79
C GLY A 65 -2.32 3.48 8.71
N LEU A 66 -2.54 4.19 7.58
CA LEU A 66 -3.33 3.72 6.45
C LEU A 66 -2.58 3.97 5.14
N PRO A 67 -2.74 3.09 4.14
CA PRO A 67 -2.19 3.31 2.80
C PRO A 67 -2.92 4.47 2.09
N GLU A 68 -2.20 5.19 1.23
CA GLU A 68 -2.82 6.15 0.32
C GLU A 68 -3.68 5.43 -0.74
N TRP A 69 -4.81 6.04 -1.08
CA TRP A 69 -5.65 5.57 -2.17
C TRP A 69 -4.88 5.55 -3.50
N SER A 70 -5.28 4.64 -4.38
CA SER A 70 -4.74 4.49 -5.71
C SER A 70 -5.82 4.18 -6.73
N ALA A 71 -5.73 4.81 -7.90
CA ALA A 71 -6.60 4.56 -9.04
C ALA A 71 -6.45 3.12 -9.59
N THR A 72 -5.26 2.54 -9.47
CA THR A 72 -4.90 1.24 -10.05
C THR A 72 -5.24 0.06 -9.15
N GLN A 73 -5.46 0.29 -7.86
CA GLN A 73 -5.71 -0.76 -6.88
C GLN A 73 -7.20 -1.13 -6.81
N ASP A 74 -7.46 -2.42 -6.74
CA ASP A 74 -8.80 -2.95 -6.46
C ASP A 74 -9.06 -2.92 -4.94
N TYR A 75 -10.17 -2.30 -4.56
CA TYR A 75 -10.62 -2.22 -3.17
C TYR A 75 -11.89 -3.05 -2.97
N THR A 76 -11.93 -3.84 -1.91
CA THR A 76 -13.13 -4.54 -1.47
C THR A 76 -13.90 -3.72 -0.44
N LYS A 77 -15.18 -4.03 -0.25
CA LYS A 77 -15.99 -3.44 0.82
C LYS A 77 -15.26 -3.52 2.17
N GLY A 78 -15.16 -2.39 2.87
CA GLY A 78 -14.48 -2.26 4.16
C GLY A 78 -13.01 -1.83 4.08
N SER A 79 -12.40 -1.79 2.89
CA SER A 79 -11.04 -1.28 2.70
C SER A 79 -10.91 0.15 3.24
N CYS A 80 -9.80 0.45 3.90
CA CYS A 80 -9.54 1.78 4.47
C CYS A 80 -8.31 2.39 3.80
N VAL A 81 -8.43 3.66 3.40
CA VAL A 81 -7.38 4.40 2.69
C VAL A 81 -7.32 5.84 3.19
N GLN A 82 -6.22 6.52 2.93
CA GLN A 82 -6.12 7.98 3.02
C GLN A 82 -6.12 8.62 1.64
N PHE A 83 -6.82 9.73 1.48
CA PHE A 83 -6.78 10.57 0.29
C PHE A 83 -6.73 12.04 0.73
N ASN A 84 -5.72 12.79 0.28
CA ASN A 84 -5.47 14.18 0.70
C ASN A 84 -5.45 14.38 2.23
N GLY A 85 -4.88 13.42 2.97
CA GLY A 85 -4.80 13.47 4.44
C GLY A 85 -6.11 13.14 5.18
N ILE A 86 -7.18 12.79 4.46
CA ILE A 86 -8.47 12.39 5.04
C ILE A 86 -8.63 10.87 4.92
N SER A 87 -9.14 10.24 5.97
CA SER A 87 -9.38 8.80 6.02
C SER A 87 -10.76 8.42 5.49
N TYR A 88 -10.78 7.45 4.57
CA TYR A 88 -11.98 6.93 3.92
C TYR A 88 -12.10 5.41 4.11
N ARG A 89 -13.34 4.92 4.07
CA ARG A 89 -13.69 3.50 4.11
C ARG A 89 -14.57 3.16 2.91
N ALA A 90 -14.26 2.05 2.23
CA ALA A 90 -15.02 1.57 1.09
C ALA A 90 -16.38 0.98 1.53
N LEU A 91 -17.47 1.42 0.90
CA LEU A 91 -18.83 0.94 1.11
C LEU A 91 -19.16 -0.30 0.27
N LYS A 92 -18.49 -0.46 -0.87
CA LYS A 92 -18.61 -1.57 -1.82
C LYS A 92 -17.28 -1.75 -2.56
N ASN A 93 -17.20 -2.80 -3.39
CA ASN A 93 -16.04 -3.00 -4.24
C ASN A 93 -15.89 -1.80 -5.19
N SER A 94 -14.65 -1.32 -5.33
CA SER A 94 -14.33 -0.06 -5.99
C SER A 94 -12.99 -0.18 -6.69
N LYS A 95 -12.88 0.39 -7.89
CA LYS A 95 -11.63 0.55 -8.62
C LYS A 95 -11.69 1.88 -9.35
N ASN A 96 -10.66 2.71 -9.19
CA ASN A 96 -10.59 4.03 -9.83
C ASN A 96 -11.77 4.99 -9.52
N ASN A 97 -12.53 4.76 -8.44
CA ASN A 97 -13.51 5.73 -7.94
C ASN A 97 -12.86 6.59 -6.86
N SER A 98 -12.84 7.91 -7.05
CA SER A 98 -12.10 8.81 -6.16
C SER A 98 -12.84 8.99 -4.82
N PRO A 99 -12.16 8.94 -3.66
CA PRO A 99 -12.82 9.07 -2.37
C PRO A 99 -13.43 10.45 -2.07
N ASN A 100 -12.97 11.50 -2.75
CA ASN A 100 -13.42 12.88 -2.52
C ASN A 100 -14.59 13.32 -3.41
N GLU A 101 -15.21 12.41 -4.15
CA GLU A 101 -16.39 12.72 -4.95
C GLU A 101 -17.57 13.10 -4.05
N SER A 102 -18.27 14.18 -4.41
CA SER A 102 -19.52 14.56 -3.76
C SER A 102 -20.54 13.42 -3.89
N ASP A 103 -21.18 13.05 -2.78
CA ASP A 103 -22.15 11.94 -2.70
C ASP A 103 -21.62 10.57 -3.18
N SER A 104 -20.31 10.32 -2.95
CA SER A 104 -19.69 9.05 -3.31
C SER A 104 -20.46 7.85 -2.74
N GLN A 105 -20.91 6.98 -3.63
CA GLN A 105 -21.54 5.70 -3.26
C GLN A 105 -20.47 4.64 -2.89
N TYR A 106 -19.19 4.92 -3.14
CA TYR A 106 -18.09 3.98 -2.98
C TYR A 106 -17.31 4.21 -1.70
N TRP A 107 -17.17 5.46 -1.27
CA TRP A 107 -16.34 5.84 -0.14
C TRP A 107 -17.12 6.67 0.85
N VAL A 108 -16.96 6.34 2.14
CA VAL A 108 -17.43 7.18 3.23
C VAL A 108 -16.24 7.70 4.01
N ARG A 109 -16.26 8.99 4.30
CA ARG A 109 -15.31 9.58 5.23
C ARG A 109 -15.59 9.05 6.63
N TRP A 110 -14.56 8.56 7.32
CA TRP A 110 -14.72 8.00 8.67
C TRP A 110 -13.77 8.58 9.73
N GLY A 111 -12.89 9.50 9.33
CA GLY A 111 -11.99 10.21 10.23
C GLY A 111 -12.06 11.73 10.06
N PHE A 112 -11.78 12.44 11.15
CA PHE A 112 -11.60 13.89 11.18
C PHE A 112 -10.16 14.24 10.78
N ALA A 113 -9.98 15.36 10.10
CA ALA A 113 -8.67 15.95 9.88
C ALA A 113 -8.23 16.70 11.15
N LEU A 114 -6.92 16.79 11.41
CA LEU A 114 -6.39 17.54 12.56
C LEU A 114 -6.89 19.00 12.58
N SER A 115 -7.07 19.60 11.40
CA SER A 115 -7.60 20.96 11.23
C SER A 115 -9.05 21.13 11.69
N GLU A 116 -9.82 20.05 11.81
CA GLU A 116 -11.21 20.07 12.24
C GLU A 116 -11.37 19.78 13.73
N ILE A 117 -10.29 19.35 14.39
CA ILE A 117 -10.28 19.20 15.84
C ILE A 117 -10.11 20.60 16.42
N PRO A 118 -11.10 21.15 17.14
CA PRO A 118 -10.94 22.46 17.76
C PRO A 118 -9.72 22.41 18.69
N PRO A 119 -8.87 23.46 18.70
CA PRO A 119 -7.77 23.52 19.65
C PRO A 119 -8.38 23.38 21.05
N PHE A 120 -7.79 22.52 21.88
CA PHE A 120 -8.19 22.42 23.28
C PHE A 120 -7.93 23.79 23.92
N ALA A 121 -8.98 24.61 24.04
CA ALA A 121 -8.89 25.85 24.75
C ALA A 121 -8.59 25.50 26.21
N THR A 122 -7.41 25.89 26.67
CA THR A 122 -7.02 25.83 28.08
C THR A 122 -7.94 26.74 28.89
N SER A 123 -9.17 26.30 29.15
CA SER A 123 -10.09 26.99 30.05
C SER A 123 -9.73 26.66 31.49
N LEU A 124 -8.59 27.19 31.94
CA LEU A 124 -8.18 27.19 33.35
C LEU A 124 -7.50 28.52 33.67
N THR A 125 -8.25 29.61 33.67
CA THR A 125 -8.03 30.77 34.56
C THR A 125 -9.33 31.55 34.69
N SER A 126 -10.07 31.29 35.76
CA SER A 126 -10.88 32.28 36.48
C SER A 126 -10.91 31.89 37.95
#